data_AF-A0A7W7KFZ6-F1
#
_entry.id   AF-A0A7W7KFZ6-F1
#
_cell.length_a   1.000
_cell.length_b   1.000
_cell.length_c   1.000
_cell.angle_alpha   90.00
_cell.angle_beta   90.00
_cell.angle_gamma   90.00
#
_symmetry.space_group_name_H-M   'P 1'
#
loop_
_entity.id
_entity.type
_entity.pdbx_description
1 polymer ?
#
loop_
_entity_poly.entity_id
_entity_poly.type
_entity_poly.pdbx_seq_one_letter_code
_entity_poly.pdbx_strand_id
1 'polypeptide(L)'
;MKKDVVVSASDVGKAAFCPHALSLAKRGGHVSEASRRAMRDGVKGHERLTAQVAAGDSRCYISSHAFGPDHPVTVHLRTWRDNTLKKHAFGRLFIRIYYAVSPSMVGLLPEGSRRAGCVRWALIQICRLTGGDHVRD
;
A
#
# COMPACT_ATOMS: atom_id res chain seq x y z
N MET A 1 9.78 30.10 16.75
CA MET A 1 9.60 28.88 15.93
C MET A 1 9.27 27.73 16.87
N LYS A 2 8.02 27.24 16.90
CA LYS A 2 7.67 26.05 17.70
C LYS A 2 8.24 24.83 16.98
N LYS A 3 8.99 23.98 17.70
CA LYS A 3 9.41 22.67 17.17
C LYS A 3 8.21 21.75 17.20
N ASP A 4 7.84 21.20 16.05
CA ASP A 4 6.89 20.09 16.00
C ASP A 4 7.56 18.87 16.64
N VAL A 5 7.12 18.52 17.85
CA VAL A 5 7.59 17.32 18.55
C VAL A 5 6.80 16.14 17.99
N VAL A 6 7.52 15.23 17.33
CA VAL A 6 6.92 13.98 16.85
C VAL A 6 6.58 13.11 18.06
N VAL A 7 5.29 12.85 18.26
CA VAL A 7 4.78 11.96 19.30
C VAL A 7 4.16 10.72 18.67
N SER A 8 4.40 9.55 19.27
CA SER A 8 3.74 8.31 18.81
C SER A 8 2.25 8.36 19.16
N ALA A 9 1.38 7.99 18.22
CA ALA A 9 -0.05 7.85 18.48
C ALA A 9 -0.33 6.91 19.66
N SER A 10 0.49 5.85 19.81
CA SER A 10 0.40 4.91 20.94
C SER A 10 0.74 5.57 22.28
N ASP A 11 1.67 6.53 22.29
CA ASP A 11 2.01 7.28 23.51
C ASP A 11 0.86 8.23 23.89
N VAL A 12 0.23 8.88 22.90
CA VAL A 12 -0.96 9.72 23.15
C VAL A 12 -2.10 8.90 23.75
N GLY A 13 -2.37 7.70 23.20
CA GLY A 13 -3.39 6.80 23.74
C GLY A 13 -3.08 6.35 25.17
N LYS A 14 -1.83 6.01 25.46
CA LYS A 14 -1.40 5.66 26.83
C LYS A 14 -1.52 6.85 27.78
N ALA A 15 -1.16 8.06 27.33
CA ALA A 15 -1.29 9.28 28.11
C ALA A 15 -2.74 9.60 28.46
N ALA A 16 -3.66 9.38 27.51
CA ALA A 16 -5.10 9.60 27.71
C ALA A 16 -5.67 8.68 28.80
N PHE A 17 -5.18 7.45 28.90
CA PHE A 17 -5.58 6.52 29.96
C PHE A 17 -4.89 6.83 31.30
N CYS A 18 -3.56 6.93 31.30
CA CYS A 18 -2.79 7.27 32.49
C CYS A 18 -1.46 7.99 32.12
N PRO A 19 -1.38 9.33 32.30
CA PRO A 19 -0.18 10.08 31.95
C PRO A 19 1.02 9.73 32.85
N HIS A 20 0.76 9.35 34.11
CA HIS A 20 1.79 8.94 35.05
C HIS A 20 2.42 7.59 34.67
N ALA A 21 1.61 6.63 34.21
CA ALA A 21 2.14 5.34 33.75
C ALA A 21 3.02 5.52 32.51
N LEU A 22 2.63 6.40 31.58
CA LEU A 22 3.46 6.73 30.42
C LEU A 22 4.78 7.40 30.83
N SER A 23 4.74 8.35 31.76
CA SER A 23 5.96 9.03 32.21
C SER A 23 6.94 8.06 32.88
N LEU A 24 6.44 7.11 33.67
CA LEU A 24 7.25 6.04 34.27
C LEU A 24 7.84 5.11 33.20
N ALA A 25 7.04 4.73 32.20
CA ALA A 25 7.52 3.91 31.08
C ALA A 25 8.64 4.62 30.29
N LYS A 26 8.50 5.93 30.03
CA LYS A 26 9.54 6.75 29.36
C LYS A 26 10.80 6.93 30.20
N ARG A 27 10.69 6.89 31.52
CA ARG A 27 11.83 6.92 32.47
C ARG A 27 12.51 5.55 32.66
N GLY A 28 12.09 4.52 31.93
CA GLY A 28 12.72 3.20 31.97
C GLY A 28 12.15 2.26 33.04
N GLY A 29 10.84 2.33 33.31
CA GLY A 29 10.15 1.42 34.22
C GLY A 29 10.42 -0.07 33.92
N HIS A 30 10.43 -0.90 34.97
CA HIS A 30 10.81 -2.31 34.85
C HIS A 30 9.69 -3.13 34.20
N VAL A 31 10.00 -3.80 33.08
CA VAL A 31 9.09 -4.73 32.41
C VAL A 31 9.46 -6.15 32.81
N SER A 32 8.48 -6.94 33.26
CA SER A 32 8.71 -8.35 33.64
C SER A 32 9.08 -9.21 32.43
N GLU A 33 9.85 -10.28 32.65
CA GLU A 33 10.18 -11.25 31.59
C GLU A 33 8.95 -11.87 30.93
N ALA A 34 7.90 -12.13 31.71
CA ALA A 34 6.61 -12.61 31.19
C ALA A 34 6.00 -11.60 30.20
N SER A 35 6.02 -10.30 30.53
CA SER A 35 5.51 -9.25 29.63
C SER A 35 6.37 -9.13 28.36
N ARG A 36 7.70 -9.24 28.46
CA ARG A 36 8.59 -9.28 27.29
C ARG A 36 8.30 -10.46 26.37
N ARG A 37 8.03 -11.64 26.94
CA ARG A 37 7.63 -12.83 26.16
C ARG A 37 6.32 -12.58 25.41
N ALA A 38 5.29 -12.08 26.09
CA ALA A 38 4.02 -11.75 25.46
C ALA A 38 4.16 -10.71 24.32
N MET A 39 5.00 -9.69 24.50
CA MET A 39 5.29 -8.72 23.44
C MET A 39 5.94 -9.38 22.22
N ARG A 40 6.92 -10.27 22.40
CA ARG A 40 7.57 -10.99 21.30
C ARG A 40 6.58 -11.86 20.53
N ASP A 41 5.67 -12.53 21.23
CA ASP A 41 4.65 -13.35 20.60
C ASP A 41 3.63 -12.49 19.82
N GLY A 42 3.27 -11.33 20.37
CA GLY A 42 2.46 -10.32 19.67
C GLY A 42 3.13 -9.79 18.39
N VAL A 43 4.44 -9.50 18.44
CA VAL A 43 5.22 -9.07 17.26
C VAL A 43 5.20 -10.13 16.17
N LYS A 44 5.45 -11.40 16.52
CA LYS A 44 5.37 -12.52 15.57
C LYS A 44 3.97 -12.65 14.96
N GLY A 45 2.92 -12.43 15.76
CA GLY A 45 1.53 -12.39 15.28
C GLY A 45 1.31 -11.27 14.25
N HIS A 46 1.78 -10.06 14.56
CA HIS A 46 1.71 -8.93 13.64
C HIS A 46 2.48 -9.15 12.34
N GLU A 47 3.69 -9.70 12.41
CA GLU A 47 4.50 -10.02 11.22
C GLU A 47 3.78 -11.04 10.32
N ARG A 48 3.20 -12.09 10.91
CA ARG A 48 2.42 -13.10 10.15
C ARG A 48 1.23 -12.48 9.44
N LEU A 49 0.45 -11.65 10.14
CA LEU A 49 -0.70 -10.97 9.54
C LEU A 49 -0.27 -9.99 8.46
N THR A 50 0.80 -9.24 8.70
CA THR A 50 1.37 -8.30 7.72
C THR A 50 1.79 -9.02 6.44
N ALA A 51 2.47 -10.17 6.57
CA ALA A 51 2.85 -11.00 5.43
C ALA A 51 1.64 -11.53 4.66
N GLN A 52 0.58 -11.97 5.37
CA GLN A 52 -0.65 -12.44 4.73
C GLN A 52 -1.38 -11.32 3.96
N VAL A 53 -1.52 -10.15 4.57
CA VAL A 53 -2.16 -9.00 3.92
C VAL A 53 -1.33 -8.50 2.74
N ALA A 54 0.00 -8.43 2.88
CA ALA A 54 0.91 -8.05 1.80
C ALA A 54 0.87 -9.04 0.63
N ALA A 55 0.76 -10.34 0.88
CA ALA A 55 0.63 -11.35 -0.17
C ALA A 55 -0.70 -11.22 -0.95
N GLY A 56 -1.75 -10.73 -0.29
CA GLY A 56 -3.04 -10.40 -0.93
C GLY A 56 -3.09 -9.03 -1.60
N ASP A 57 -2.08 -8.17 -1.39
CA ASP A 57 -2.06 -6.83 -1.95
C ASP A 57 -1.86 -6.87 -3.46
N SER A 58 -2.93 -6.54 -4.17
CA SER A 58 -2.98 -6.57 -5.63
C SER A 58 -3.39 -5.20 -6.15
N ARG A 59 -2.85 -4.12 -5.56
CA ARG A 59 -3.04 -2.77 -6.10
C ARG A 59 -2.27 -2.60 -7.40
N CYS A 60 -2.91 -2.15 -8.47
CA CYS A 60 -2.21 -1.78 -9.70
C CYS A 60 -1.47 -0.45 -9.49
N TYR A 61 -0.15 -0.50 -9.27
CA TYR A 61 0.64 0.68 -8.87
C TYR A 61 0.61 1.82 -9.92
N ILE A 62 0.85 1.52 -11.20
CA ILE A 62 0.88 2.52 -12.27
C ILE A 62 -0.49 3.19 -12.46
N SER A 63 -1.58 2.40 -12.49
CA SER A 63 -2.93 2.95 -12.68
C SER A 63 -3.40 3.73 -11.45
N SER A 64 -3.09 3.26 -10.25
CA SER A 64 -3.46 3.94 -9.00
C SER A 64 -2.71 5.26 -8.85
N HIS A 65 -1.44 5.33 -9.28
CA HIS A 65 -0.68 6.57 -9.33
C HIS A 65 -1.20 7.52 -10.42
N ALA A 66 -1.56 6.99 -11.58
CA ALA A 66 -2.02 7.79 -12.70
C ALA A 66 -3.42 8.38 -12.46
N PHE A 67 -4.41 7.59 -12.07
CA PHE A 67 -5.81 8.01 -11.98
C PHE A 67 -6.38 8.08 -10.57
N GLY A 68 -5.69 7.48 -9.60
CA GLY A 68 -6.22 7.21 -8.27
C GLY A 68 -6.68 5.75 -8.10
N PRO A 69 -6.77 5.30 -6.83
CA PRO A 69 -7.07 3.91 -6.50
C PRO A 69 -8.50 3.48 -6.84
N ASP A 70 -9.45 4.41 -6.86
CA ASP A 70 -10.91 4.14 -7.02
C ASP A 70 -11.45 4.57 -8.39
N HIS A 71 -10.57 4.99 -9.30
CA HIS A 71 -10.98 5.41 -10.65
C HIS A 71 -11.50 4.22 -11.47
N PRO A 72 -12.54 4.37 -12.31
CA PRO A 72 -13.15 3.29 -13.09
C PRO A 72 -12.13 2.52 -13.96
N VAL A 73 -11.18 3.23 -14.58
CA VAL A 73 -10.04 2.62 -15.32
C VAL A 73 -9.22 1.67 -14.43
N THR A 74 -8.90 2.10 -13.20
CA THR A 74 -8.12 1.28 -12.25
C THR A 74 -8.91 0.04 -11.83
N VAL A 75 -10.21 0.18 -11.58
CA VAL A 75 -11.10 -0.94 -11.22
C VAL A 75 -11.21 -1.93 -12.37
N HIS A 76 -11.45 -1.47 -13.60
CA HIS A 76 -11.54 -2.33 -14.79
C HIS A 76 -10.26 -3.13 -15.02
N LEU A 77 -9.10 -2.48 -14.95
CA LEU A 77 -7.80 -3.15 -15.12
C LEU A 77 -7.54 -4.19 -14.02
N ARG A 78 -7.97 -3.94 -12.77
CA ARG A 78 -7.90 -4.93 -11.68
C ARG A 78 -8.78 -6.15 -12.00
N THR A 79 -10.03 -5.92 -12.42
CA THR A 79 -10.96 -6.99 -12.81
C THR A 79 -10.45 -7.81 -14.00
N TRP A 80 -9.93 -7.16 -15.04
CA TRP A 80 -9.36 -7.84 -16.21
C TRP A 80 -8.12 -8.66 -15.85
N ARG A 81 -7.25 -8.13 -15.00
CA ARG A 81 -6.10 -8.88 -14.48
C ARG A 81 -6.55 -10.15 -13.75
N ASP A 82 -7.54 -10.03 -12.87
CA ASP A 82 -7.99 -11.13 -12.03
C ASP A 82 -8.77 -12.19 -12.82
N ASN A 83 -9.62 -11.76 -13.76
CA ASN A 83 -10.46 -12.65 -14.55
C ASN A 83 -9.77 -13.27 -15.78
N THR A 84 -8.75 -12.61 -16.32
CA THR A 84 -8.07 -13.04 -17.56
C THR A 84 -6.61 -13.41 -17.31
N LEU A 85 -5.81 -12.50 -16.74
CA LEU A 85 -4.35 -12.71 -16.66
C LEU A 85 -3.96 -13.79 -15.66
N LYS A 86 -4.65 -13.89 -14.52
CA LYS A 86 -4.34 -14.93 -13.53
C LYS A 86 -4.62 -16.35 -14.05
N LYS A 87 -5.60 -16.51 -14.95
CA LYS A 87 -5.98 -17.81 -15.53
C LYS A 87 -4.91 -18.37 -16.47
N HIS A 88 -4.15 -17.51 -17.15
CA HIS A 88 -3.11 -17.92 -18.10
C HIS A 88 -1.69 -17.87 -17.50
N ALA A 89 -0.84 -18.84 -17.85
CA ALA A 89 0.55 -18.87 -17.38
C ALA A 89 1.36 -17.64 -17.82
N PHE A 90 1.17 -17.20 -19.07
CA PHE A 90 1.76 -15.97 -19.60
C PHE A 90 1.27 -14.71 -18.86
N GLY A 91 -0.02 -14.66 -18.52
CA GLY A 91 -0.57 -13.54 -17.76
C GLY A 91 0.02 -13.44 -16.36
N ARG A 92 0.28 -14.57 -15.69
CA ARG A 92 1.00 -14.59 -14.40
C ARG A 92 2.43 -14.06 -14.51
N LEU A 93 3.15 -14.38 -15.58
CA LEU A 93 4.50 -13.85 -15.82
C LEU A 93 4.45 -12.33 -16.08
N PHE A 94 3.50 -11.87 -16.89
CA PHE A 94 3.30 -10.45 -17.15
C PHE A 94 3.03 -9.66 -15.87
N ILE A 95 2.17 -10.17 -14.99
CA ILE A 95 1.89 -9.55 -13.68
C ILE A 95 3.17 -9.43 -12.85
N ARG A 96 3.99 -10.48 -12.79
CA ARG A 96 5.26 -10.45 -12.03
C ARG A 96 6.22 -9.38 -12.54
N ILE A 97 6.40 -9.29 -13.87
CA ILE A 97 7.26 -8.27 -14.49
C ILE A 97 6.69 -6.87 -14.22
N TYR A 98 5.38 -6.69 -14.38
CA TYR A 98 4.70 -5.44 -14.09
C TYR A 98 4.98 -4.97 -12.65
N TYR A 99 4.78 -5.83 -11.64
CA TYR A 99 5.01 -5.46 -10.24
C TYR A 99 6.49 -5.26 -9.88
N ALA A 100 7.40 -5.94 -10.56
CA ALA A 100 8.83 -5.75 -10.36
C ALA A 100 9.32 -4.39 -10.90
N VAL A 101 8.78 -3.94 -12.02
CA VAL A 101 9.23 -2.72 -12.72
C VAL A 101 8.46 -1.47 -12.27
N SER A 102 7.22 -1.64 -11.81
CA SER A 102 6.34 -0.53 -11.41
C SER A 102 6.93 0.47 -10.39
N PRO A 103 7.59 0.04 -9.29
CA PRO A 103 8.11 0.96 -8.28
C PRO A 103 9.17 1.90 -8.86
N SER A 104 10.06 1.36 -9.67
CA SER A 104 11.12 2.12 -10.35
C SER A 104 10.55 3.09 -11.38
N MET A 105 9.50 2.69 -12.11
CA MET A 105 8.87 3.56 -13.10
C MET A 105 8.16 4.74 -12.46
N VAL A 106 7.38 4.52 -11.39
CA VAL A 106 6.63 5.60 -10.73
C VAL A 106 7.57 6.63 -10.10
N GLY A 107 8.70 6.22 -9.52
CA GLY A 107 9.72 7.15 -9.03
C GLY A 107 10.34 8.03 -10.13
N LEU A 108 10.26 7.60 -11.39
CA LEU A 108 10.76 8.32 -12.57
C LEU A 108 9.67 9.12 -13.31
N LEU A 109 8.43 9.11 -12.82
CA LEU A 109 7.30 9.86 -13.37
C LEU A 109 6.97 11.06 -12.47
N PRO A 110 7.70 12.18 -12.58
CA PRO A 110 7.31 13.41 -11.92
C PRO A 110 5.99 13.94 -12.48
N GLU A 111 5.13 14.43 -11.58
CA GLU A 111 3.85 15.06 -11.90
C GLU A 111 4.05 16.19 -12.92
N GLY A 112 3.22 16.23 -13.97
CA GLY A 112 3.31 17.23 -15.05
C GLY A 112 4.21 16.87 -16.24
N SER A 113 4.92 15.75 -16.21
CA SER A 113 5.73 15.31 -17.35
C SER A 113 4.87 14.74 -18.50
N ARG A 114 5.28 15.01 -19.76
CA ARG A 114 4.69 14.39 -20.97
C ARG A 114 4.59 12.86 -20.87
N ARG A 115 5.56 12.23 -20.20
CA ARG A 115 5.59 10.78 -19.92
C ARG A 115 4.40 10.30 -19.09
N ALA A 116 3.96 11.06 -18.07
CA ALA A 116 2.78 10.72 -17.28
C ALA A 116 1.50 10.82 -18.13
N GLY A 117 1.42 11.83 -19.01
CA GLY A 117 0.35 11.94 -20.01
C GLY A 117 0.30 10.75 -20.97
N CYS A 118 1.46 10.32 -21.49
CA CYS A 118 1.55 9.13 -22.35
C CYS A 118 1.09 7.86 -21.63
N VAL A 119 1.46 7.68 -20.35
CA VAL A 119 1.02 6.52 -19.56
C VAL A 119 -0.49 6.53 -19.34
N ARG A 120 -1.08 7.68 -18.99
CA ARG A 120 -2.54 7.82 -18.88
C ARG A 120 -3.23 7.48 -20.19
N TRP A 121 -2.75 8.03 -21.30
CA TRP A 121 -3.32 7.77 -22.62
C TRP A 121 -3.21 6.29 -22.99
N ALA A 122 -2.05 5.66 -22.80
CA ALA A 122 -1.84 4.24 -23.07
C ALA A 122 -2.77 3.35 -22.23
N LEU A 123 -2.93 3.64 -20.94
CA LEU A 123 -3.85 2.91 -20.06
C LEU A 123 -5.30 3.04 -20.50
N ILE A 124 -5.73 4.22 -20.95
CA ILE A 124 -7.07 4.43 -21.51
C ILE A 124 -7.27 3.61 -22.78
N GLN A 125 -6.29 3.58 -23.69
CA GLN A 125 -6.38 2.76 -24.90
C GLN A 125 -6.49 1.27 -24.57
N ILE A 126 -5.66 0.77 -23.65
CA ILE A 126 -5.74 -0.63 -23.20
C ILE A 126 -7.12 -0.94 -22.58
N CYS A 127 -7.67 -0.02 -21.79
CA CYS A 127 -9.00 -0.17 -21.21
C CYS A 127 -10.09 -0.26 -22.29
N ARG A 128 -10.01 0.58 -23.34
CA ARG A 128 -10.94 0.56 -24.48
C ARG A 128 -10.82 -0.74 -25.29
N LEU A 129 -9.59 -1.22 -25.54
CA LEU A 129 -9.34 -2.47 -26.25
C LEU A 129 -9.83 -3.71 -25.50
N THR A 130 -9.92 -3.63 -24.17
CA THR A 130 -10.38 -4.73 -23.32
C THR A 130 -11.89 -4.68 -23.04
N GLY A 131 -12.66 -3.85 -23.75
CA GLY A 131 -14.12 -3.78 -23.66
C GLY A 131 -14.65 -3.01 -22.45
N GLY A 132 -13.86 -2.11 -21.87
CA GLY A 132 -14.33 -1.21 -20.81
C GLY A 132 -15.12 -0.04 -21.40
N ASP A 133 -16.39 -0.25 -21.73
CA ASP A 133 -17.25 0.75 -22.41
C ASP A 133 -17.73 1.89 -21.49
N HIS A 134 -17.26 1.96 -20.24
CA HIS A 134 -17.72 2.93 -19.24
C HIS A 134 -16.58 3.77 -18.65
N VAL A 135 -15.79 4.40 -19.52
CA VAL A 135 -14.79 5.41 -19.13
C VAL A 135 -15.09 6.70 -19.90
N ARG A 136 -16.11 7.43 -19.43
CA ARG A 136 -16.34 8.83 -19.78
C ARG A 136 -16.41 9.59 -18.46
N ASP A 137 -15.32 10.27 -18.14
CA ASP A 137 -15.28 11.55 -17.44
C ASP A 137 -14.02 12.30 -17.93
#